data_AF-A0A842S9C7-F1
#
_entry.id   AF-A0A842S9C7-F1
#
_cell.length_a   1.000
_cell.length_b   1.000
_cell.length_c   1.000
_cell.angle_alpha   90.00
_cell.angle_beta   90.00
_cell.angle_gamma   90.00
#
_symmetry.space_group_name_H-M   'P 1'
#
loop_
_entity.id
_entity.type
_entity.pdbx_description
1 polymer ?
#
loop_
_entity_poly.entity_id
_entity_poly.type
_entity_poly.pdbx_seq_one_letter_code
_entity_poly.pdbx_strand_id
1 'polypeptide(L)'
;MPQGRPLFMFRTHFSAPRELIVIELIYFLFVVGLSLFIYLKTKEVYQLTKHKGIYYFRKIFFYFSLAYTFRLINIIVIFSRELLGFFSPMRFGLGTILLVSYFSTLAILSLFVSLNIKNIKIEESNLESYMHIFAVLISVLVIFVRSYYLLIVIQIITFIIAILLTIFVSRKQKYPKFISKNIVTYALLILFWVINTLAFTRNLLPREIMIPVYVLSVSVFFSIFLRIKKRLRFI
;
A
#
# COMPACT_ATOMS: atom_id res chain seq x y z
N MET A 1 -14.96 -36.45 33.36
CA MET A 1 -14.01 -35.35 33.04
C MET A 1 -14.37 -34.79 31.67
N PRO A 2 -14.91 -33.56 31.58
CA PRO A 2 -15.31 -32.99 30.30
C PRO A 2 -14.07 -32.54 29.52
N GLN A 3 -13.85 -33.15 28.36
CA GLN A 3 -12.85 -32.70 27.40
C GLN A 3 -13.24 -31.31 26.91
N GLY A 4 -12.48 -30.30 27.33
CA GLY A 4 -12.58 -28.94 26.83
C GLY A 4 -12.34 -28.94 25.32
N ARG A 5 -13.41 -28.81 24.54
CA ARG A 5 -13.31 -28.56 23.10
C ARG A 5 -12.65 -27.19 22.92
N PRO A 6 -11.56 -27.06 22.14
CA PRO A 6 -11.00 -25.75 21.83
C PRO A 6 -12.03 -24.95 21.05
N LEU A 7 -12.56 -23.92 21.70
CA LEU A 7 -13.52 -22.97 21.20
C LEU A 7 -12.82 -21.94 20.29
N PHE A 8 -12.18 -22.42 19.23
CA PHE A 8 -11.81 -21.59 18.07
C PHE A 8 -12.54 -22.11 16.84
N MET A 9 -13.86 -22.06 16.94
CA MET A 9 -14.75 -22.15 15.79
C MET A 9 -14.51 -20.90 14.95
N PHE A 10 -13.61 -20.99 13.96
CA PHE A 10 -13.61 -20.14 12.77
C PHE A 10 -14.93 -20.38 12.03
N ARG A 11 -16.03 -19.87 12.57
CA ARG A 11 -17.34 -19.88 11.91
C ARG A 11 -17.26 -18.88 10.78
N THR A 12 -16.77 -19.34 9.64
CA THR A 12 -16.74 -18.62 8.35
C THR A 12 -18.13 -18.57 7.73
N HIS A 13 -19.17 -18.27 8.51
CA HIS A 13 -20.54 -18.04 8.02
C HIS A 13 -20.73 -16.61 7.51
N PHE A 14 -19.74 -16.11 6.79
CA PHE A 14 -19.90 -14.97 5.91
C PHE A 14 -19.17 -15.30 4.62
N SER A 15 -19.76 -16.19 3.82
CA SER A 15 -19.64 -16.06 2.37
C SER A 15 -20.01 -14.61 2.05
N ALA A 16 -19.00 -13.80 1.71
CA ALA A 16 -19.27 -12.45 1.27
C ALA A 16 -20.24 -12.55 0.08
N PRO A 17 -21.23 -11.64 -0.04
CA PRO A 17 -22.10 -11.63 -1.21
C PRO A 17 -21.19 -11.59 -2.44
N ARG A 18 -21.47 -12.44 -3.43
CA ARG A 18 -20.66 -12.52 -4.66
C ARG A 18 -20.48 -11.15 -5.30
N GLU A 19 -21.50 -10.31 -5.21
CA GLU A 19 -21.51 -8.91 -5.62
C GLU A 19 -20.37 -8.09 -5.00
N LEU A 20 -20.10 -8.26 -3.70
CA LEU A 20 -19.03 -7.55 -3.01
C LEU A 20 -17.65 -7.97 -3.54
N ILE A 21 -17.46 -9.26 -3.82
CA ILE A 21 -16.20 -9.79 -4.38
C ILE A 21 -15.96 -9.19 -5.77
N VAL A 22 -17.01 -9.10 -6.61
CA VAL A 22 -16.92 -8.48 -7.94
C VAL A 22 -16.57 -6.99 -7.82
N ILE A 23 -17.20 -6.26 -6.89
CA ILE A 23 -16.88 -4.85 -6.63
C ILE A 23 -15.42 -4.70 -6.20
N GLU A 24 -14.93 -5.53 -5.29
CA GLU A 24 -13.53 -5.55 -4.86
C GLU A 24 -12.57 -5.83 -6.03
N LEU A 25 -12.89 -6.78 -6.92
CA LEU A 25 -12.08 -7.07 -8.11
C LEU A 25 -11.96 -5.86 -9.03
N ILE A 26 -13.09 -5.20 -9.35
CA ILE A 26 -13.13 -4.00 -10.19
C ILE A 26 -12.31 -2.88 -9.53
N TYR A 27 -12.50 -2.70 -8.22
CA TYR A 27 -11.77 -1.72 -7.42
C TYR A 27 -10.25 -1.94 -7.50
N PHE A 28 -9.77 -3.16 -7.25
CA PHE A 28 -8.34 -3.45 -7.30
C PHE A 28 -7.77 -3.32 -8.71
N LEU A 29 -8.50 -3.76 -9.74
CA LEU A 29 -8.10 -3.57 -11.13
C LEU A 29 -7.91 -2.09 -11.46
N PHE A 30 -8.84 -1.24 -11.01
CA PHE A 30 -8.76 0.20 -11.20
C PHE A 30 -7.55 0.82 -10.49
N VAL A 31 -7.30 0.45 -9.23
CA VAL A 31 -6.13 0.93 -8.47
C VAL A 31 -4.81 0.48 -9.11
N VAL A 32 -4.72 -0.77 -9.57
CA VAL A 32 -3.54 -1.28 -10.29
C VAL A 32 -3.33 -0.52 -11.60
N GLY A 33 -4.39 -0.34 -12.40
CA GLY A 33 -4.33 0.39 -13.66
C GLY A 33 -3.87 1.84 -13.48
N LEU A 34 -4.46 2.57 -12.53
CA LEU A 34 -4.06 3.96 -12.26
C LEU A 34 -2.64 4.07 -11.71
N SER A 35 -2.22 3.15 -10.82
CA SER A 35 -0.88 3.20 -10.22
C SER A 35 0.20 2.93 -11.27
N LEU A 36 -0.01 1.96 -12.17
CA LEU A 36 0.85 1.73 -13.33
C LEU A 36 0.87 2.93 -14.28
N PHE A 37 -0.29 3.53 -14.55
CA PHE A 37 -0.35 4.72 -15.41
C PHE A 37 0.47 5.89 -14.85
N ILE A 38 0.33 6.16 -13.55
CA ILE A 38 1.13 7.19 -12.87
C ILE A 38 2.63 6.85 -12.90
N TYR A 39 2.98 5.58 -12.69
CA TYR A 39 4.37 5.12 -12.78
C TYR A 39 4.96 5.39 -14.17
N LEU A 40 4.26 5.03 -15.24
CA LEU A 40 4.72 5.25 -16.62
C LEU A 40 4.88 6.75 -16.91
N LYS A 41 3.92 7.57 -16.50
CA LYS A 41 4.00 9.02 -16.71
C LYS A 41 5.10 9.69 -15.91
N THR A 42 5.34 9.26 -14.67
CA THR A 42 6.45 9.77 -13.87
C THR A 42 7.81 9.25 -14.33
N LYS A 43 7.86 8.09 -15.01
CA LYS A 43 9.07 7.57 -15.66
C LYS A 43 9.53 8.50 -16.80
N GLU A 44 8.62 8.96 -17.64
CA GLU A 44 8.92 9.94 -18.71
C GLU A 44 9.56 11.22 -18.13
N VAL A 45 8.96 11.81 -17.07
CA VAL A 45 9.51 13.00 -16.40
C VAL A 45 10.88 12.76 -15.80
N TYR A 46 11.07 11.59 -15.19
CA TYR A 46 12.35 11.27 -14.58
C TYR A 46 13.47 11.22 -15.62
N GLN A 47 13.20 10.68 -16.81
CA GLN A 47 14.20 10.63 -17.89
C GLN A 47 14.65 12.04 -18.30
N LEU A 48 13.73 13.02 -18.29
CA LEU A 48 14.03 14.41 -18.62
C LEU A 48 14.77 15.16 -17.49
N THR A 49 14.32 14.98 -16.24
CA THR A 49 14.81 15.78 -15.10
C THR A 49 15.99 15.15 -14.35
N LYS A 50 16.15 13.83 -14.42
CA LYS A 50 17.11 13.02 -13.64
C LYS A 50 17.14 13.31 -12.13
N HIS A 51 16.05 13.86 -11.57
CA HIS A 51 16.01 14.25 -10.15
C HIS A 51 15.69 13.05 -9.23
N LYS A 52 16.57 12.79 -8.24
CA LYS A 52 16.48 11.65 -7.30
C LYS A 52 15.14 11.55 -6.56
N GLY A 53 14.54 12.67 -6.18
CA GLY A 53 13.21 12.66 -5.54
C GLY A 53 12.12 12.07 -6.44
N ILE A 54 12.18 12.33 -7.76
CA ILE A 54 11.18 11.82 -8.73
C ILE A 54 11.40 10.32 -8.95
N TYR A 55 12.65 9.85 -8.84
CA TYR A 55 12.98 8.43 -8.88
C TYR A 55 12.29 7.63 -7.78
N TYR A 56 12.37 8.06 -6.52
CA TYR A 56 11.67 7.38 -5.42
C TYR A 56 10.16 7.61 -5.50
N PHE A 57 9.72 8.80 -5.94
CA PHE A 57 8.30 9.09 -6.15
C PHE A 57 7.64 8.10 -7.12
N ARG A 58 8.24 7.80 -8.28
CA ARG A 58 7.69 6.79 -9.20
C ARG A 58 7.70 5.38 -8.59
N LYS A 59 8.74 5.03 -7.80
CA LYS A 59 8.83 3.72 -7.14
C LYS A 59 7.67 3.49 -6.17
N ILE A 60 7.14 4.52 -5.51
CA ILE A 60 5.93 4.42 -4.67
C ILE A 60 4.77 3.80 -5.47
N PHE A 61 4.48 4.34 -6.66
CA PHE A 61 3.38 3.86 -7.49
C PHE A 61 3.64 2.47 -8.06
N PHE A 62 4.89 2.17 -8.41
CA PHE A 62 5.29 0.83 -8.83
C PHE A 62 5.05 -0.20 -7.71
N TYR A 63 5.53 0.06 -6.49
CA TYR A 63 5.33 -0.85 -5.37
C TYR A 63 3.86 -0.94 -4.94
N PHE A 64 3.09 0.15 -5.03
CA PHE A 64 1.64 0.07 -4.86
C PHE A 64 1.01 -0.83 -5.92
N SER A 65 1.33 -0.67 -7.20
CA SER A 65 0.76 -1.51 -8.25
C SER A 65 1.03 -3.00 -8.00
N LEU A 66 2.24 -3.35 -7.57
CA LEU A 66 2.59 -4.72 -7.20
C LEU A 66 1.81 -5.20 -5.98
N ALA A 67 1.77 -4.42 -4.90
CA ALA A 67 1.01 -4.78 -3.70
C ALA A 67 -0.48 -5.02 -4.01
N TYR A 68 -1.11 -4.14 -4.79
CA TYR A 68 -2.51 -4.31 -5.20
C TYR A 68 -2.72 -5.43 -6.22
N THR A 69 -1.72 -5.74 -7.05
CA THR A 69 -1.77 -6.91 -7.94
C THR A 69 -1.81 -8.20 -7.12
N PHE A 70 -0.97 -8.35 -6.09
CA PHE A 70 -1.02 -9.53 -5.22
C PHE A 70 -2.32 -9.60 -4.40
N ARG A 71 -2.92 -8.45 -4.03
CA ARG A 71 -4.26 -8.43 -3.43
C ARG A 71 -5.34 -8.90 -4.42
N LEU A 72 -5.29 -8.42 -5.66
CA LEU A 72 -6.20 -8.85 -6.73
C LEU A 72 -6.10 -10.36 -6.94
N ILE A 73 -4.88 -10.88 -7.05
CA ILE A 73 -4.60 -12.32 -7.19
C ILE A 73 -5.18 -13.11 -6.00
N ASN A 74 -5.01 -12.63 -4.76
CA ASN A 74 -5.59 -13.29 -3.58
C ASN A 74 -7.12 -13.38 -3.66
N ILE A 75 -7.79 -12.32 -4.12
CA ILE A 75 -9.26 -12.30 -4.24
C ILE A 75 -9.73 -13.20 -5.36
N ILE A 76 -9.02 -13.25 -6.50
CA ILE A 76 -9.31 -14.18 -7.59
C ILE A 76 -9.23 -15.63 -7.07
N VAL A 77 -8.23 -15.96 -6.25
CA VAL A 77 -8.11 -17.31 -5.67
C VAL A 77 -9.25 -17.61 -4.70
N ILE A 78 -9.63 -16.66 -3.84
CA ILE A 78 -10.80 -16.81 -2.95
C ILE A 78 -12.07 -17.04 -3.78
N PHE A 79 -12.28 -16.25 -4.83
CA PHE A 79 -13.44 -16.35 -5.71
C PHE A 79 -13.48 -17.68 -6.48
N SER A 80 -12.34 -18.14 -7.00
CA SER A 80 -12.23 -19.42 -7.70
C SER A 80 -12.56 -20.62 -6.80
N ARG A 81 -12.23 -20.52 -5.51
CA ARG A 81 -12.57 -21.56 -4.53
C ARG A 81 -14.08 -21.63 -4.33
N GLU A 82 -14.76 -20.49 -4.25
CA GLU A 82 -16.23 -20.45 -4.11
C GLU A 82 -16.94 -20.99 -5.35
N LEU A 83 -16.38 -20.80 -6.55
CA LEU A 83 -16.97 -21.27 -7.80
C LEU A 83 -16.66 -22.73 -8.14
N LEU A 84 -15.40 -23.15 -7.95
CA LEU A 84 -14.90 -24.41 -8.48
C LEU A 84 -14.47 -25.42 -7.41
N GLY A 85 -14.30 -25.00 -6.15
CA GLY A 85 -13.93 -25.89 -5.04
C GLY A 85 -12.50 -26.46 -5.06
N PHE A 86 -11.69 -26.25 -6.12
CA PHE A 86 -10.43 -26.97 -6.31
C PHE A 86 -9.20 -26.43 -5.53
N PHE A 87 -9.18 -25.17 -5.11
CA PHE A 87 -7.97 -24.55 -4.55
C PHE A 87 -7.96 -24.48 -3.02
N SER A 88 -6.87 -24.95 -2.40
CA SER A 88 -6.59 -24.73 -0.98
C SER A 88 -6.09 -23.29 -0.75
N PRO A 89 -6.92 -22.41 -0.16
CA PRO A 89 -6.60 -20.98 -0.05
C PRO A 89 -5.50 -20.70 0.99
N MET A 90 -5.16 -21.69 1.83
CA MET A 90 -4.33 -21.47 3.00
C MET A 90 -2.85 -21.23 2.66
N ARG A 91 -2.26 -22.06 1.79
CA ARG A 91 -0.84 -21.90 1.39
C ARG A 91 -0.66 -20.68 0.47
N PHE A 92 -1.60 -20.48 -0.45
CA PHE A 92 -1.57 -19.36 -1.37
C PHE A 92 -1.78 -18.02 -0.66
N GLY A 93 -2.70 -17.99 0.31
CA GLY A 93 -2.95 -16.83 1.16
C GLY A 93 -1.69 -16.34 1.86
N LEU A 94 -0.89 -17.23 2.46
CA LEU A 94 0.37 -16.86 3.11
C LEU A 94 1.38 -16.20 2.15
N GLY A 95 1.53 -16.74 0.95
CA GLY A 95 2.41 -16.16 -0.07
C GLY A 95 1.96 -14.76 -0.50
N THR A 96 0.66 -14.56 -0.72
CA THR A 96 0.12 -13.23 -1.06
C THR A 96 0.30 -12.25 0.09
N ILE A 97 0.09 -12.66 1.35
CA ILE A 97 0.32 -11.80 2.53
C ILE A 97 1.78 -11.33 2.61
N LEU A 98 2.75 -12.24 2.39
CA LEU A 98 4.17 -11.92 2.35
C LEU A 98 4.43 -10.80 1.36
N LEU A 99 4.01 -11.01 0.11
CA LEU A 99 4.30 -10.09 -0.99
C LEU A 99 3.57 -8.75 -0.82
N VAL A 100 2.30 -8.78 -0.39
CA VAL A 100 1.54 -7.56 -0.08
C VAL A 100 2.22 -6.77 1.04
N SER A 101 2.64 -7.43 2.11
CA SER A 101 3.36 -6.79 3.22
C SER A 101 4.67 -6.18 2.74
N TYR A 102 5.47 -6.94 2.01
CA TYR A 102 6.76 -6.52 1.47
C TYR A 102 6.65 -5.28 0.57
N PHE A 103 5.80 -5.33 -0.46
CA PHE A 103 5.64 -4.22 -1.40
C PHE A 103 4.97 -3.00 -0.75
N SER A 104 4.05 -3.20 0.18
CA SER A 104 3.44 -2.08 0.92
C SER A 104 4.48 -1.36 1.78
N THR A 105 5.35 -2.09 2.47
CA THR A 105 6.45 -1.50 3.26
C THR A 105 7.45 -0.77 2.36
N LEU A 106 7.81 -1.35 1.21
CA LEU A 106 8.66 -0.65 0.22
C LEU A 106 8.03 0.63 -0.33
N ALA A 107 6.71 0.65 -0.53
CA ALA A 107 5.99 1.86 -0.95
C ALA A 107 6.08 2.96 0.11
N ILE A 108 5.88 2.62 1.40
CA ILE A 108 5.99 3.56 2.53
C ILE A 108 7.44 4.07 2.68
N LEU A 109 8.44 3.19 2.61
CA LEU A 109 9.84 3.60 2.69
C LEU A 109 10.24 4.48 1.50
N SER A 110 9.76 4.17 0.29
CA SER A 110 10.01 5.00 -0.90
C SER A 110 9.37 6.38 -0.77
N LEU A 111 8.19 6.46 -0.16
CA LEU A 111 7.53 7.72 0.17
C LEU A 111 8.39 8.54 1.14
N PHE A 112 8.87 7.90 2.21
CA PHE A 112 9.75 8.53 3.19
C PHE A 112 11.05 9.05 2.56
N VAL A 113 11.74 8.22 1.77
CA VAL A 113 12.97 8.60 1.07
C VAL A 113 12.70 9.72 0.06
N SER A 114 11.61 9.64 -0.71
CA SER A 114 11.23 10.70 -1.67
C SER A 114 11.07 12.07 -1.01
N LEU A 115 10.56 12.10 0.23
CA LEU A 115 10.42 13.31 1.02
C LEU A 115 11.75 13.83 1.58
N ASN A 116 12.64 12.90 1.99
CA ASN A 116 13.85 13.22 2.74
C ASN A 116 15.15 13.10 1.92
N ILE A 117 15.07 12.87 0.61
CA ILE A 117 16.23 12.59 -0.25
C ILE A 117 17.32 13.66 -0.17
N LYS A 118 16.95 14.92 0.07
CA LYS A 118 17.90 16.04 0.21
C LYS A 118 18.75 15.97 1.47
N ASN A 119 18.28 15.23 2.49
CA ASN A 119 18.91 15.14 3.80
C ASN A 119 19.70 13.83 3.97
N ILE A 120 19.47 12.85 3.09
CA ILE A 120 20.13 11.54 3.13
C ILE A 120 21.41 11.63 2.29
N LYS A 121 22.57 11.49 2.95
CA LYS A 121 23.90 11.48 2.28
C LYS A 121 24.37 10.08 1.85
N ILE A 122 23.55 9.06 2.07
CA ILE A 122 23.86 7.66 1.77
C ILE A 122 23.82 7.46 0.24
N GLU A 123 24.72 6.64 -0.29
CA GLU A 123 24.70 6.22 -1.70
C GLU A 123 23.39 5.52 -2.08
N GLU A 124 22.94 5.70 -3.32
CA GLU A 124 21.62 5.23 -3.77
C GLU A 124 21.48 3.70 -3.71
N SER A 125 22.52 2.98 -4.11
CA SER A 125 22.57 1.50 -4.09
C SER A 125 22.41 0.94 -2.67
N ASN A 126 23.12 1.55 -1.72
CA ASN A 126 23.09 1.14 -0.32
C ASN A 126 21.73 1.45 0.31
N LEU A 127 21.15 2.63 0.00
CA LEU A 127 19.84 3.02 0.52
C LEU A 127 18.73 2.07 0.07
N GLU A 128 18.72 1.67 -1.20
CA GLU A 128 17.75 0.69 -1.70
C GLU A 128 17.90 -0.67 -1.02
N SER A 129 19.14 -1.13 -0.86
CA SER A 129 19.44 -2.40 -0.19
C SER A 129 18.90 -2.41 1.24
N TYR A 130 19.09 -1.33 2.01
CA TYR A 130 18.53 -1.20 3.35
C TYR A 130 16.99 -1.21 3.36
N MET A 131 16.35 -0.57 2.38
CA MET A 131 14.89 -0.59 2.26
C MET A 131 14.37 -2.01 2.00
N HIS A 132 15.04 -2.77 1.13
CA HIS A 132 14.67 -4.15 0.84
C HIS A 132 14.88 -5.06 2.05
N ILE A 133 16.02 -4.97 2.74
CA ILE A 133 16.30 -5.72 3.97
C ILE A 133 15.23 -5.44 5.01
N PHE A 134 14.92 -4.16 5.28
CA PHE A 134 13.90 -3.77 6.24
C PHE A 134 12.50 -4.30 5.85
N ALA A 135 12.12 -4.19 4.57
CA ALA A 135 10.85 -4.69 4.09
C ALA A 135 10.73 -6.22 4.20
N VAL A 136 11.82 -6.97 3.93
CA VAL A 136 11.87 -8.42 4.14
C VAL A 136 11.66 -8.75 5.63
N LEU A 137 12.40 -8.12 6.54
CA LEU A 137 12.28 -8.36 7.98
C LEU A 137 10.84 -8.15 8.47
N ILE A 138 10.21 -7.04 8.07
CA ILE A 138 8.81 -6.76 8.40
C ILE A 138 7.87 -7.82 7.82
N SER A 139 8.05 -8.20 6.54
CA SER A 139 7.19 -9.20 5.90
C SER A 139 7.31 -10.59 6.54
N VAL A 140 8.52 -11.00 6.95
CA VAL A 140 8.78 -12.25 7.65
C VAL A 140 8.09 -12.25 9.00
N LEU A 141 8.23 -11.15 9.77
CA LEU A 141 7.56 -11.00 11.06
C LEU A 141 6.03 -11.14 10.94
N VAL A 142 5.42 -10.50 9.95
CA VAL A 142 3.97 -10.60 9.70
C VAL A 142 3.52 -12.03 9.45
N ILE A 143 4.28 -12.82 8.70
CA ILE A 143 3.95 -14.22 8.38
C ILE A 143 4.00 -15.09 9.63
N PHE A 144 5.00 -14.90 10.49
CA PHE A 144 5.11 -15.67 11.73
C PHE A 144 3.89 -15.49 12.63
N VAL A 145 3.33 -14.29 12.68
CA VAL A 145 2.16 -14.01 13.53
C VAL A 145 0.85 -14.46 12.88
N ARG A 146 0.82 -14.63 11.54
CA ARG A 146 -0.38 -15.07 10.78
C ARG A 146 -1.63 -14.21 11.04
N SER A 147 -1.44 -12.93 11.39
CA SER A 147 -2.54 -12.01 11.71
C SER A 147 -2.52 -10.80 10.79
N TYR A 148 -3.61 -10.62 10.04
CA TYR A 148 -3.83 -9.45 9.20
C TYR A 148 -3.92 -8.15 10.02
N TYR A 149 -4.44 -8.22 11.25
CA TYR A 149 -4.49 -7.06 12.14
C TYR A 149 -3.09 -6.58 12.50
N LEU A 150 -2.17 -7.50 12.76
CA LEU A 150 -0.79 -7.15 13.07
C LEU A 150 -0.08 -6.52 11.86
N LEU A 151 -0.36 -6.98 10.64
CA LEU A 151 0.13 -6.32 9.42
C LEU A 151 -0.29 -4.86 9.39
N ILE A 152 -1.58 -4.58 9.62
CA ILE A 152 -2.12 -3.21 9.63
C ILE A 152 -1.44 -2.38 10.70
N VAL A 153 -1.34 -2.90 11.92
CA VAL A 153 -0.71 -2.21 13.06
C VAL A 153 0.76 -1.89 12.76
N ILE A 154 1.53 -2.86 12.27
CA ILE A 154 2.95 -2.64 11.93
C ILE A 154 3.09 -1.60 10.82
N GLN A 155 2.24 -1.65 9.79
CA GLN A 155 2.31 -0.67 8.73
C GLN A 155 1.92 0.73 9.23
N ILE A 156 0.91 0.86 10.09
CA ILE A 156 0.55 2.13 10.74
C ILE A 156 1.71 2.65 11.60
N ILE A 157 2.36 1.78 12.39
CA ILE A 157 3.53 2.16 13.21
C ILE A 157 4.68 2.63 12.33
N THR A 158 5.04 1.85 11.31
CA THR A 158 6.09 2.18 10.33
C THR A 158 5.80 3.53 9.68
N PHE A 159 4.53 3.77 9.37
CA PHE A 159 4.04 4.99 8.76
C PHE A 159 4.12 6.20 9.71
N ILE A 160 3.70 6.06 10.97
CA ILE A 160 3.84 7.11 12.00
C ILE A 160 5.31 7.44 12.22
N ILE A 161 6.19 6.43 12.33
CA ILE A 161 7.62 6.63 12.48
C ILE A 161 8.18 7.41 11.28
N ALA A 162 7.78 7.07 10.05
CA ALA A 162 8.19 7.80 8.85
C ALA A 162 7.75 9.28 8.87
N ILE A 163 6.53 9.58 9.34
CA ILE A 163 6.07 10.97 9.52
C ILE A 163 6.92 11.69 10.58
N LEU A 164 7.09 11.09 11.75
CA LEU A 164 7.83 11.69 12.87
C LEU A 164 9.28 11.98 12.48
N LEU A 165 9.94 11.03 11.82
CA LEU A 165 11.30 11.22 11.29
C LEU A 165 11.33 12.33 10.25
N THR A 166 10.33 12.42 9.37
CA THR A 166 10.25 13.49 8.38
C THR A 166 10.18 14.85 9.09
N ILE A 167 9.26 15.02 10.05
CA ILE A 167 9.11 16.26 10.84
C ILE A 167 10.39 16.61 11.62
N PHE A 168 11.04 15.62 12.23
CA PHE A 168 12.26 15.84 13.00
C PHE A 168 13.42 16.30 12.11
N VAL A 169 13.59 15.66 10.96
CA VAL A 169 14.56 16.06 9.94
C VAL A 169 14.22 17.45 9.40
N SER A 170 12.93 17.80 9.30
CA SER A 170 12.49 19.12 8.85
C SER A 170 12.98 20.26 9.73
N ARG A 171 12.89 20.08 11.05
CA ARG A 171 13.15 21.14 12.02
C ARG A 171 14.60 21.62 12.01
N LYS A 172 15.54 20.79 11.55
CA LYS A 172 16.97 21.14 11.47
C LYS A 172 17.31 22.11 10.31
N GLN A 173 16.40 22.37 9.38
CA GLN A 173 16.64 23.32 8.29
C GLN A 173 16.23 24.75 8.66
N LYS A 174 17.22 25.66 8.61
CA LYS A 174 17.10 27.10 8.96
C LYS A 174 16.11 27.89 8.07
N TYR A 175 15.71 27.32 6.93
CA TYR A 175 14.61 27.82 6.09
C TYR A 175 13.71 26.64 5.72
N PRO A 176 12.51 26.53 6.29
CA PRO A 176 11.56 25.50 5.90
C PRO A 176 11.00 25.85 4.52
N LYS A 177 11.75 25.60 3.44
CA LYS A 177 11.18 25.36 2.11
C LYS A 177 10.45 23.99 2.09
N PHE A 178 9.88 23.60 3.22
CA PHE A 178 9.24 22.32 3.53
C PHE A 178 7.97 22.10 2.74
N ILE A 179 7.36 23.18 2.26
CA ILE A 179 6.11 23.15 1.54
C ILE A 179 6.44 23.30 0.07
N SER A 180 7.13 22.29 -0.48
CA SER A 180 7.07 22.09 -1.93
C SER A 180 5.59 21.93 -2.30
N LYS A 181 5.20 22.40 -3.49
CA LYS A 181 3.83 22.20 -4.04
C LYS A 181 3.37 20.72 -3.92
N ASN A 182 4.28 19.77 -3.73
CA ASN A 182 4.03 18.32 -3.69
C ASN A 182 3.53 17.81 -2.33
N ILE A 183 3.55 18.61 -1.24
CA ILE A 183 3.14 18.14 0.09
C ILE A 183 1.73 17.56 0.09
N VAL A 184 0.82 18.19 -0.66
CA VAL A 184 -0.57 17.74 -0.75
C VAL A 184 -0.67 16.40 -1.48
N THR A 185 0.15 16.16 -2.50
CA THR A 185 0.18 14.87 -3.20
C THR A 185 0.64 13.75 -2.26
N TYR A 186 1.66 14.03 -1.43
CA TYR A 186 2.12 13.09 -0.43
C TYR A 186 1.07 12.85 0.67
N ALA A 187 0.44 13.90 1.19
CA ALA A 187 -0.65 13.78 2.15
C ALA A 187 -1.86 12.99 1.59
N LEU A 188 -2.18 13.16 0.30
CA LEU A 188 -3.21 12.36 -0.36
C LEU A 188 -2.78 10.90 -0.53
N LEU A 189 -1.52 10.61 -0.86
CA LEU A 189 -1.00 9.23 -0.92
C LEU A 189 -1.11 8.53 0.43
N ILE A 190 -0.80 9.28 1.50
CA ILE A 190 -0.93 8.84 2.89
C ILE A 190 -2.38 8.53 3.21
N LEU A 191 -3.28 9.48 2.94
CA LEU A 191 -4.70 9.32 3.19
C LEU A 191 -5.27 8.13 2.42
N PHE A 192 -4.94 8.02 1.13
CA PHE A 192 -5.29 6.89 0.28
C PHE A 192 -4.82 5.56 0.89
N TRP A 193 -3.59 5.50 1.36
CA TRP A 193 -3.03 4.30 1.95
C TRP A 193 -3.78 3.90 3.23
N VAL A 194 -4.06 4.85 4.14
CA VAL A 194 -4.82 4.59 5.37
C VAL A 194 -6.23 4.09 5.05
N ILE A 195 -6.94 4.77 4.17
CA ILE A 195 -8.30 4.39 3.74
C ILE A 195 -8.28 2.95 3.19
N ASN A 196 -7.30 2.62 2.35
CA ASN A 196 -7.16 1.28 1.79
C ASN A 196 -6.85 0.20 2.81
N THR A 197 -5.94 0.49 3.73
CA THR A 197 -5.55 -0.45 4.77
C THR A 197 -6.74 -0.73 5.69
N LEU A 198 -7.55 0.28 6.01
CA LEU A 198 -8.80 0.09 6.75
C LEU A 198 -9.81 -0.75 5.97
N ALA A 199 -10.02 -0.44 4.68
CA ALA A 199 -10.94 -1.15 3.79
C ALA A 199 -10.60 -2.63 3.63
N PHE A 200 -9.33 -2.99 3.74
CA PHE A 200 -8.87 -4.38 3.64
C PHE A 200 -9.30 -5.23 4.85
N THR A 201 -9.56 -4.62 5.99
CA THR A 201 -10.04 -5.32 7.18
C THR A 201 -11.54 -5.56 7.05
N ARG A 202 -11.92 -6.59 6.28
CA ARG A 202 -13.32 -7.00 6.05
C ARG A 202 -14.15 -7.16 7.34
N ASN A 203 -13.50 -7.38 8.48
CA ASN A 203 -14.15 -7.56 9.77
C ASN A 203 -14.27 -6.28 10.61
N LEU A 204 -13.57 -5.18 10.26
CA LEU A 204 -13.63 -3.94 11.05
C LEU A 204 -14.75 -3.01 10.60
N LEU A 205 -15.02 -2.97 9.29
CA LEU A 205 -16.02 -2.06 8.73
C LEU A 205 -17.28 -2.84 8.35
N PRO A 206 -18.47 -2.33 8.70
CA PRO A 206 -19.73 -2.87 8.20
C PRO A 206 -19.79 -2.71 6.67
N ARG A 207 -20.48 -3.64 6.01
CA ARG A 207 -20.47 -3.79 4.54
C ARG A 207 -20.96 -2.52 3.83
N GLU A 208 -21.92 -1.85 4.44
CA GLU A 208 -22.56 -0.61 4.00
C GLU A 208 -21.54 0.53 3.88
N ILE A 209 -20.48 0.51 4.71
CA ILE A 209 -19.42 1.52 4.71
C ILE A 209 -18.31 1.18 3.69
N MET A 210 -18.17 -0.09 3.28
CA MET A 210 -17.09 -0.50 2.37
C MET A 210 -17.20 0.18 0.99
N ILE A 211 -18.41 0.28 0.43
CA ILE A 211 -18.62 0.91 -0.88
C ILE A 211 -18.24 2.40 -0.86
N PRO A 212 -18.75 3.23 0.08
CA PRO A 212 -18.28 4.61 0.24
C PRO A 212 -16.76 4.72 0.39
N VAL A 213 -16.13 3.81 1.14
CA VAL A 213 -14.68 3.80 1.34
C VAL A 213 -13.92 3.51 0.04
N TYR A 214 -14.39 2.60 -0.80
CA TYR A 214 -13.80 2.36 -2.13
C TYR A 214 -13.97 3.55 -3.06
N VAL A 215 -15.15 4.16 -3.10
CA VAL A 215 -15.40 5.37 -3.90
C VAL A 215 -14.51 6.53 -3.44
N LEU A 216 -14.37 6.72 -2.12
CA LEU A 216 -13.49 7.72 -1.54
C LEU A 216 -12.03 7.46 -1.92
N SER A 217 -11.57 6.22 -1.79
CA SER A 217 -10.21 5.81 -2.16
C SER A 217 -9.91 6.07 -3.65
N VAL A 218 -10.82 5.66 -4.54
CA VAL A 218 -10.75 5.96 -5.99
C VAL A 218 -10.68 7.46 -6.23
N SER A 219 -11.52 8.24 -5.55
CA SER A 219 -11.56 9.71 -5.69
C SER A 219 -10.24 10.37 -5.25
N VAL A 220 -9.66 9.93 -4.13
CA VAL A 220 -8.36 10.41 -3.65
C VAL A 220 -7.26 10.05 -4.66
N PHE A 221 -7.26 8.82 -5.18
CA PHE A 221 -6.26 8.38 -6.15
C PHE A 221 -6.39 9.10 -7.50
N PHE A 222 -7.62 9.34 -7.95
CA PHE A 222 -7.90 10.14 -9.14
C PHE A 222 -7.47 11.61 -8.95
N SER A 223 -7.68 12.18 -7.76
CA SER A 223 -7.18 13.53 -7.42
C SER A 223 -5.65 13.62 -7.48
N ILE A 224 -4.93 12.60 -7.00
CA ILE A 224 -3.48 12.48 -7.14
C ILE A 224 -3.11 12.45 -8.63
N PHE A 225 -3.79 11.62 -9.42
CA PHE A 225 -3.58 11.50 -10.85
C PHE A 225 -3.74 12.84 -11.59
N LEU A 226 -4.85 13.55 -11.37
CA LEU A 226 -5.12 14.86 -11.99
C LEU A 226 -4.05 15.89 -11.62
N ARG A 227 -3.59 15.91 -10.36
CA ARG A 227 -2.54 16.81 -9.90
C ARG A 227 -1.20 16.52 -10.58
N ILE A 228 -0.85 15.25 -10.75
CA ILE A 228 0.36 14.85 -11.47
C ILE A 228 0.22 15.28 -12.93
N LYS A 229 -0.87 14.91 -13.62
CA LYS A 229 -1.12 15.28 -15.02
C LYS A 229 -1.06 16.79 -15.26
N LYS A 230 -1.67 17.60 -14.38
CA LYS A 230 -1.63 19.06 -14.48
C LYS A 230 -0.20 19.59 -14.46
N ARG A 231 0.70 18.99 -13.67
CA ARG A 231 2.11 19.40 -13.59
C ARG A 231 2.93 18.97 -14.77
N LEU A 232 2.64 17.78 -15.32
CA LEU A 232 3.30 17.29 -16.53
C LEU A 232 3.09 18.24 -17.72
N ARG A 233 1.97 18.97 -17.78
CA ARG A 233 1.70 19.91 -18.86
C ARG A 233 2.58 21.17 -18.81
N PHE A 234 3.15 21.50 -17.65
CA PHE A 234 3.97 22.72 -17.47
C PHE A 234 5.48 22.46 -17.53
N ILE A 235 5.89 21.20 -17.70
CA ILE A 235 7.27 20.77 -17.91
C ILE A 235 7.41 20.45 -19.39
#